data_AF-A0A8I2YNH9-F1
#
_entry.id   AF-A0A8I2YNH9-F1
#
_cell.length_a   1.000
_cell.length_b   1.000
_cell.length_c   1.000
_cell.angle_alpha   90.00
_cell.angle_beta   90.00
_cell.angle_gamma   90.00
#
_symmetry.space_group_name_H-M   'P 1'
#
loop_
_entity.id
_entity.type
_entity.pdbx_description
1 polymer ?
#
loop_
_entity_poly.entity_id
_entity_poly.type
_entity_poly.pdbx_seq_one_letter_code
_entity_poly.pdbx_strand_id
1 'polypeptide(L)'
;MDAQLEEYLHMYWMLNACTTTIAQLMMYYPSDPSQGSPFDTGNLNVLSPQFKQITAIQGDIIFQAPRRFFLQSQSGKQSIWTYGT
;
A
#
# COMPACT_ATOMS: atom_id res chain seq x y z
N MET A 1 -8.23 1.43 -16.27
CA MET A 1 -8.09 0.64 -15.03
C MET A 1 -7.71 1.52 -13.85
N ASP A 2 -6.83 2.50 -14.05
CA ASP A 2 -6.33 3.40 -12.99
C ASP A 2 -7.40 4.34 -12.41
N ALA A 3 -8.31 4.88 -13.23
CA ALA A 3 -9.35 5.81 -12.77
C ALA A 3 -10.29 5.22 -11.69
N GLN A 4 -10.60 3.92 -11.77
CA GLN A 4 -11.45 3.25 -10.78
C GLN A 4 -10.74 3.09 -9.43
N LEU A 5 -9.43 2.85 -9.44
CA LEU A 5 -8.64 2.77 -8.21
C LEU A 5 -8.52 4.14 -7.56
N GLU A 6 -8.27 5.18 -8.35
CA GLU A 6 -8.20 6.56 -7.87
C GLU A 6 -9.50 6.98 -7.18
N GLU A 7 -10.65 6.74 -7.83
CA GLU A 7 -11.98 7.01 -7.25
C GLU A 7 -12.20 6.21 -5.95
N TYR A 8 -11.83 4.94 -5.93
CA TYR A 8 -11.91 4.08 -4.74
C TYR A 8 -11.08 4.62 -3.57
N LEU A 9 -9.84 5.06 -3.85
CA LEU A 9 -8.95 5.62 -2.84
C LEU A 9 -9.49 6.93 -2.28
N HIS A 10 -9.99 7.83 -3.12
CA HIS A 10 -10.66 9.04 -2.65
C HIS A 10 -11.90 8.73 -1.82
N MET A 11 -12.76 7.81 -2.27
CA MET A 11 -14.03 7.56 -1.60
C MET A 11 -13.88 6.91 -0.22
N TYR A 12 -12.92 6.00 -0.05
CA TYR A 12 -12.87 5.15 1.14
C TYR A 12 -11.62 5.32 2.01
N TRP A 13 -10.50 5.79 1.46
CA TRP A 13 -9.20 5.78 2.17
C TRP A 13 -8.64 7.18 2.40
N MET A 14 -8.81 8.07 1.43
CA MET A 14 -8.08 9.34 1.33
C MET A 14 -8.99 10.46 0.81
N LEU A 15 -10.13 10.68 1.48
CA LEU A 15 -11.17 11.65 1.09
C LEU A 15 -10.62 13.05 0.75
N ASN A 16 -9.63 13.52 1.50
CA ASN A 16 -9.10 14.88 1.37
C ASN A 16 -7.70 14.93 0.73
N ALA A 17 -7.16 13.81 0.23
CA ALA A 17 -5.87 13.84 -0.46
C ALA A 17 -5.99 14.62 -1.77
N CYS A 18 -4.89 15.25 -2.20
CA CYS A 18 -4.85 15.86 -3.53
C CYS A 18 -4.76 14.74 -4.59
N THR A 19 -5.41 14.92 -5.74
CA THR A 19 -5.30 14.02 -6.89
C THR A 19 -3.84 13.73 -7.27
N THR A 20 -2.94 14.73 -7.19
CA THR A 20 -1.52 14.52 -7.46
C THR A 20 -0.86 13.58 -6.47
N THR A 21 -1.26 13.61 -5.20
CA THR A 21 -0.79 12.67 -4.17
C THR A 21 -1.30 11.25 -4.45
N ILE A 22 -2.56 11.09 -4.84
CA ILE A 22 -3.10 9.78 -5.21
C ILE A 22 -2.43 9.22 -6.47
N ALA A 23 -2.22 10.05 -7.48
CA ALA A 23 -1.49 9.66 -8.68
C ALA A 23 -0.07 9.21 -8.35
N GLN A 24 0.65 9.95 -7.50
CA GLN A 24 1.97 9.54 -7.01
C GLN A 24 1.92 8.23 -6.23
N LEU A 25 0.93 8.03 -5.36
CA LEU A 25 0.75 6.77 -4.64
C LEU A 25 0.58 5.62 -5.63
N MET A 26 -0.28 5.75 -6.63
CA MET A 26 -0.54 4.71 -7.62
C MET A 26 0.69 4.38 -8.48
N MET A 27 1.63 5.31 -8.66
CA MET A 27 2.92 5.01 -9.31
C MET A 27 3.79 4.04 -8.51
N TYR A 28 3.68 4.02 -7.18
CA TYR A 28 4.42 3.07 -6.32
C TYR A 28 3.78 1.69 -6.24
N TYR A 29 2.50 1.57 -6.64
CA TYR A 29 1.74 0.32 -6.64
C TYR A 29 1.26 0.05 -8.06
N PRO A 30 2.10 -0.50 -8.96
CA PRO A 30 1.72 -0.72 -10.34
C PRO A 30 0.61 -1.77 -10.47
N SER A 31 -0.06 -1.80 -11.61
CA SER A 31 -1.11 -2.77 -11.93
C SER A 31 -0.58 -4.19 -12.24
N ASP A 32 0.74 -4.38 -12.26
CA ASP A 32 1.38 -5.70 -12.37
C ASP A 32 1.03 -6.58 -11.16
N PRO A 33 0.26 -7.68 -11.34
CA PRO A 33 -0.14 -8.55 -10.24
C PRO A 33 1.02 -9.18 -9.48
N SER A 34 2.21 -9.31 -10.08
CA SER A 34 3.39 -9.85 -9.41
C SER A 34 3.92 -8.95 -8.29
N GLN A 35 3.58 -7.65 -8.31
CA GLN A 35 4.01 -6.64 -7.35
C GLN A 35 2.98 -6.41 -6.23
N GLY A 36 1.80 -7.03 -6.30
CA GLY A 36 0.71 -6.83 -5.34
C GLY A 36 0.59 -7.94 -4.28
N SER A 37 -0.32 -7.75 -3.32
CA SER A 37 -0.57 -8.68 -2.22
C SER A 37 -1.64 -9.75 -2.58
N PRO A 38 -1.55 -11.02 -2.17
CA PRO A 38 -0.43 -11.65 -1.45
C PRO A 38 0.89 -11.55 -2.22
N PHE A 39 1.91 -11.02 -1.54
CA PHE A 39 3.22 -10.77 -2.13
C PHE A 39 3.93 -12.07 -2.50
N ASP A 40 4.86 -11.99 -3.46
CA ASP A 40 5.68 -13.12 -3.93
C ASP A 40 4.89 -14.33 -4.47
N THR A 41 3.63 -14.11 -4.88
CA THR A 41 2.80 -15.14 -5.50
C THR A 41 2.69 -15.02 -7.02
N GLY A 42 3.47 -14.11 -7.64
CA GLY A 42 3.41 -13.84 -9.08
C GLY A 42 1.98 -13.50 -9.53
N ASN A 43 1.49 -14.18 -10.57
CA ASN A 43 0.14 -13.98 -11.11
C ASN A 43 -0.96 -14.81 -10.43
N LEU A 44 -0.64 -15.51 -9.32
CA LEU A 44 -1.66 -16.22 -8.54
C LEU A 44 -2.49 -15.24 -7.70
N ASN A 45 -3.68 -15.68 -7.27
CA ASN A 45 -4.58 -14.96 -6.36
C ASN A 45 -5.18 -13.65 -6.90
N VAL A 46 -5.29 -13.50 -8.22
CA VAL A 46 -5.93 -12.33 -8.86
C VAL A 46 -7.45 -12.48 -8.85
N LEU A 47 -8.10 -12.13 -7.73
CA LEU A 47 -9.56 -12.24 -7.59
C LEU A 47 -10.32 -11.21 -8.44
N SER A 48 -9.71 -10.06 -8.68
CA SER A 48 -10.16 -9.03 -9.61
C SER A 48 -8.94 -8.27 -10.12
N PRO A 49 -9.06 -7.49 -11.21
CA PRO A 49 -7.88 -6.89 -11.84
C PRO A 49 -7.07 -5.95 -10.92
N GLN A 50 -7.72 -5.29 -9.95
CA GLN A 50 -7.06 -4.40 -8.97
C GLN A 50 -6.91 -5.02 -7.58
N PHE A 51 -7.39 -6.26 -7.36
CA PHE A 51 -7.42 -6.89 -6.03
C PHE A 51 -6.04 -6.86 -5.34
N LYS A 52 -5.00 -7.30 -6.06
CA LYS A 52 -3.65 -7.38 -5.50
C LYS A 52 -3.02 -6.01 -5.23
N GLN A 53 -3.35 -5.02 -6.07
CA GLN A 53 -2.90 -3.64 -5.92
C GLN A 53 -3.55 -2.97 -4.70
N ILE A 54 -4.87 -3.10 -4.56
CA ILE A 54 -5.64 -2.54 -3.44
C ILE A 54 -5.16 -3.15 -2.11
N THR A 55 -5.05 -4.47 -2.05
CA THR A 55 -4.63 -5.15 -0.80
C THR A 55 -3.19 -4.82 -0.40
N ALA A 56 -2.28 -4.60 -1.35
CA ALA A 56 -0.94 -4.09 -1.07
C ALA A 56 -0.98 -2.68 -0.45
N ILE A 57 -1.71 -1.76 -1.08
CA ILE A 57 -1.89 -0.38 -0.58
C ILE A 57 -2.48 -0.38 0.83
N GLN A 58 -3.54 -1.16 1.06
CA GLN A 58 -4.23 -1.22 2.35
C GLN A 58 -3.34 -1.76 3.47
N GLY A 59 -2.61 -2.85 3.20
CA GLY A 59 -1.67 -3.43 4.16
C GLY A 59 -0.57 -2.45 4.56
N ASP A 60 -0.06 -1.70 3.59
CA ASP A 60 1.00 -0.73 3.84
C ASP A 60 0.50 0.52 4.55
N ILE A 61 -0.62 1.11 4.13
CA ILE A 61 -1.19 2.31 4.75
C ILE A 61 -1.61 2.05 6.20
N ILE A 62 -2.21 0.89 6.49
CA ILE A 62 -2.70 0.61 7.86
C ILE A 62 -1.59 0.12 8.77
N PHE A 63 -0.65 -0.70 8.26
CA PHE A 63 0.31 -1.41 9.12
C PHE A 63 1.77 -1.08 8.82
N GLN A 64 2.24 -1.29 7.58
CA GLN A 64 3.69 -1.23 7.32
C GLN A 64 4.26 0.19 7.38
N ALA A 65 3.59 1.17 6.79
CA ALA A 65 4.02 2.55 6.82
C ALA A 65 3.96 3.15 8.24
N PRO A 66 2.86 3.00 9.02
CA PRO A 66 2.84 3.44 10.42
C PRO A 66 3.91 2.76 11.28
N ARG A 67 4.11 1.43 11.12
CA ARG A 67 5.16 0.69 11.84
C ARG A 67 6.54 1.26 11.51
N ARG A 68 6.86 1.44 10.22
CA ARG A 68 8.15 1.97 9.79
C ARG A 68 8.36 3.40 10.28
N PHE A 69 7.35 4.25 10.19
CA PHE A 69 7.39 5.63 10.69
C PHE A 69 7.64 5.67 12.21
N PHE A 70 6.91 4.84 12.98
CA PHE A 70 7.11 4.73 14.42
C PHE A 70 8.53 4.27 14.76
N LEU A 71 9.02 3.20 14.13
CA LEU A 71 10.38 2.69 14.37
C LEU A 71 11.46 3.71 14.00
N GLN A 72 11.30 4.42 12.89
CA GLN A 72 12.20 5.52 12.52
C GLN A 72 12.22 6.62 13.60
N SER A 73 11.06 6.96 14.18
CA SER A 73 10.95 7.98 15.23
C SER A 73 11.64 7.58 16.55
N GLN A 74 11.77 6.28 16.82
CA GLN A 74 12.36 5.71 18.05
C GLN A 74 13.81 5.25 17.87
N SER A 75 14.28 5.16 16.63
CA SER A 75 15.66 4.77 16.32
C SER A 75 16.66 5.65 17.06
N GLY A 76 17.60 5.02 17.76
CA GLY A 76 18.63 5.68 18.58
C GLY A 76 18.16 6.20 19.95
N LYS A 77 16.88 6.13 20.28
CA LYS A 77 16.34 6.57 21.59
C LYS A 77 16.17 5.42 22.58
N GLN A 78 15.88 4.23 22.08
CA GLN A 78 15.70 3.02 22.86
C GLN A 78 16.00 1.79 21.99
N SER A 79 16.19 0.64 22.63
CA SER A 79 16.32 -0.62 21.88
C SER A 79 14.96 -0.96 21.25
N ILE A 80 14.99 -1.31 19.97
CA ILE A 80 13.79 -1.63 19.18
C ILE A 80 14.03 -2.93 18.42
N TRP A 81 13.00 -3.77 18.34
CA TRP A 81 13.00 -5.00 17.55
C TRP A 81 11.73 -5.07 16.72
N THR A 82 11.84 -5.61 15.52
CA THR A 82 10.70 -5.83 14.63
C THR A 82 10.93 -7.12 13.87
N TYR A 83 9.84 -7.78 13.49
CA TYR A 83 9.85 -8.94 12.61
C TYR A 83 8.97 -8.63 11.41
N GLY A 84 9.27 -9.27 10.28
CA GLY A 84 8.41 -9.35 9.12
C GLY A 84 8.36 -10.81 8.68
N THR A 85 7.26 -11.20 8.07
CA THR A 85 7.17 -12.40 7.23
C THR A 85 7.51 -12.03 5.80
#